data_AF-A0A520HIB0-F1
#
_entry.id   AF-A0A520HIB0-F1
#
_cell.length_a   1.000
_cell.length_b   1.000
_cell.length_c   1.000
_cell.angle_alpha   90.00
_cell.angle_beta   90.00
_cell.angle_gamma   90.00
#
_symmetry.space_group_name_H-M   'P 1'
#
loop_
_entity.id
_entity.type
_entity.pdbx_description
1 polymer ?
#
loop_
_entity_poly.entity_id
_entity_poly.type
_entity_poly.pdbx_seq_one_letter_code
_entity_poly.pdbx_strand_id
1 'polypeptide(L)'
;NLTLFIEEVIKASDAVVEDKLLGGLYSEQEMIVDPRAAIAGIPAYLKEQFGVKFIWGKAVTDIAYPAVYAGEKEFEADEIFVCSGADFETLYPSQFAALPITKCKLQMLRTSAQPEEWKLGPALCGGLSLLHYKSFQAAESLENLRERLQQQYPAEIANGIHVMICQNGLGELTIGDSHAYGLTLDPFDEEKINGMILEYLTTFANFPNQTINQTWNGTYAKLTNGATEIVLSPESGVTIINGLGGAGMTLSFGLAEEVVAKKYLPQEMKQVLLNSAKQD
;
A
#
# COMPACT_ATOMS: atom_id res chain seq x y z
N ASN A 1 20.38 -15.92 0.40
CA ASN A 1 21.32 -14.80 0.72
C ASN A 1 20.61 -13.54 0.26
N LEU A 2 20.28 -12.60 1.14
CA LEU A 2 19.49 -11.41 0.78
C LEU A 2 20.33 -10.31 0.13
N THR A 3 21.66 -10.45 0.12
CA THR A 3 22.58 -9.45 -0.42
C THR A 3 23.10 -9.88 -1.77
N LEU A 4 23.04 -8.98 -2.75
CA LEU A 4 23.63 -9.12 -4.07
C LEU A 4 24.86 -8.23 -4.21
N PHE A 5 25.93 -8.77 -4.78
CA PHE A 5 27.06 -7.98 -5.28
C PHE A 5 26.69 -7.27 -6.59
N ILE A 6 27.50 -6.30 -7.00
CA ILE A 6 27.26 -5.45 -8.19
C ILE A 6 26.93 -6.28 -9.44
N GLU A 7 27.72 -7.31 -9.74
CA GLU A 7 27.50 -8.17 -10.91
C GLU A 7 26.15 -8.91 -10.85
N GLU A 8 25.72 -9.31 -9.66
CA GLU A 8 24.44 -9.99 -9.45
C GLU A 8 23.26 -9.01 -9.58
N VAL A 9 23.42 -7.76 -9.12
CA VAL A 9 22.42 -6.70 -9.30
C VAL A 9 22.20 -6.39 -10.77
N ILE A 10 23.29 -6.15 -11.53
CA ILE A 10 23.22 -5.84 -12.97
C ILE A 10 22.61 -7.00 -13.74
N LYS A 11 22.91 -8.24 -13.35
CA LYS A 11 22.29 -9.43 -13.95
C LYS A 11 20.80 -9.54 -13.64
N ALA A 12 20.37 -9.10 -12.46
CA ALA A 12 18.96 -9.13 -12.06
C ALA A 12 18.13 -8.06 -12.79
N SER A 13 18.72 -6.90 -13.09
CA SER A 13 18.07 -5.82 -13.83
C SER A 13 19.11 -4.98 -14.58
N ASP A 14 18.98 -4.92 -15.90
CA ASP A 14 19.77 -4.01 -16.75
C ASP A 14 19.31 -2.55 -16.64
N ALA A 15 18.25 -2.29 -15.86
CA ALA A 15 17.76 -0.95 -15.59
C ALA A 15 18.58 -0.22 -14.53
N VAL A 16 19.35 -0.94 -13.70
CA VAL A 16 20.06 -0.32 -12.57
C VAL A 16 21.17 0.59 -13.07
N VAL A 17 21.26 1.79 -12.48
CA VAL A 17 22.37 2.71 -12.72
C VAL A 17 23.60 2.21 -11.96
N GLU A 18 24.69 1.94 -12.69
CA GLU A 18 25.94 1.41 -12.11
C GLU A 18 26.77 2.47 -11.37
N ASP A 19 26.57 3.76 -11.66
CA ASP A 19 27.30 4.85 -10.98
C ASP A 19 27.04 4.78 -9.47
N LYS A 20 28.11 4.61 -8.69
CA LYS A 20 28.08 4.50 -7.22
C LYS A 20 27.25 3.33 -6.68
N LEU A 21 26.91 2.35 -7.52
CA LEU A 21 26.27 1.11 -7.06
C LEU A 21 27.25 0.33 -6.16
N LEU A 22 26.80 -0.02 -4.96
CA LEU A 22 27.60 -0.81 -4.01
C LEU A 22 27.17 -2.29 -3.93
N GLY A 23 25.94 -2.58 -4.36
CA GLY A 23 25.27 -3.87 -4.20
C GLY A 23 23.77 -3.65 -3.98
N GLY A 24 23.04 -4.73 -3.69
CA GLY A 24 21.59 -4.69 -3.51
C GLY A 24 21.10 -5.60 -2.40
N LEU A 25 19.89 -5.33 -1.93
CA LEU A 25 19.09 -6.28 -1.16
C LEU A 25 18.04 -6.87 -2.09
N TYR A 26 17.88 -8.19 -2.06
CA TYR A 26 17.04 -8.91 -3.01
C TYR A 26 16.24 -10.02 -2.32
N SER A 27 14.98 -10.14 -2.70
CA SER A 27 14.08 -11.20 -2.28
C SER A 27 13.44 -11.86 -3.51
N GLU A 28 13.63 -13.17 -3.64
CA GLU A 28 12.98 -13.98 -4.70
C GLU A 28 11.48 -14.22 -4.45
N GLN A 29 11.00 -13.85 -3.26
CA GLN A 29 9.62 -14.09 -2.82
C GLN A 29 8.69 -12.91 -3.10
N GLU A 30 9.22 -11.81 -3.63
CA GLU A 30 8.42 -10.64 -3.95
C GLU A 30 7.51 -10.89 -5.16
N MET A 31 6.28 -10.40 -5.08
CA MET A 31 5.30 -10.46 -6.16
C MET A 31 4.65 -9.10 -6.36
N ILE A 32 4.45 -8.72 -7.63
CA ILE A 32 3.73 -7.50 -8.01
C ILE A 32 2.34 -7.87 -8.49
N VAL A 33 1.35 -7.16 -7.97
CA VAL A 33 -0.05 -7.28 -8.35
C VAL A 33 -0.49 -5.97 -9.01
N ASP A 34 -1.00 -6.04 -10.25
CA ASP A 34 -1.59 -4.85 -10.88
C ASP A 34 -2.98 -4.59 -10.25
N PRO A 35 -3.17 -3.48 -9.52
CA PRO A 35 -4.44 -3.20 -8.87
C PRO A 35 -5.60 -3.04 -9.85
N ARG A 36 -5.36 -2.64 -11.12
CA ARG A 36 -6.43 -2.54 -12.12
C ARG A 36 -7.05 -3.91 -12.39
N ALA A 37 -6.23 -4.95 -12.46
CA ALA A 37 -6.70 -6.31 -12.69
C ALA A 37 -7.25 -6.92 -11.41
N ALA A 38 -6.52 -6.82 -10.29
CA ALA A 38 -6.90 -7.47 -9.04
C ALA A 38 -8.21 -6.90 -8.47
N ILE A 39 -8.32 -5.57 -8.31
CA ILE A 39 -9.51 -4.95 -7.71
C ILE A 39 -10.74 -5.12 -8.60
N ALA A 40 -10.57 -5.13 -9.92
CA ALA A 40 -11.67 -5.41 -10.85
C ALA A 40 -12.10 -6.90 -10.85
N GLY A 41 -11.14 -7.82 -10.71
CA GLY A 41 -11.37 -9.26 -10.78
C GLY A 41 -11.95 -9.88 -9.51
N ILE A 42 -11.56 -9.38 -8.32
CA ILE A 42 -11.99 -9.93 -7.03
C ILE A 42 -13.51 -10.01 -6.90
N PRO A 43 -14.30 -8.95 -7.18
CA PRO A 43 -15.76 -9.03 -7.07
C PRO A 43 -16.40 -10.07 -8.00
N ALA A 44 -15.89 -10.21 -9.22
CA ALA A 44 -16.38 -11.18 -10.18
C ALA A 44 -16.13 -12.61 -9.67
N TYR A 45 -14.90 -12.88 -9.21
CA TYR A 45 -14.52 -14.16 -8.62
C TYR A 45 -15.38 -14.51 -7.40
N LEU A 46 -15.55 -13.57 -6.46
CA LEU A 46 -16.35 -13.79 -5.25
C LEU A 46 -17.83 -14.04 -5.56
N LYS A 47 -18.38 -13.38 -6.58
CA LYS A 47 -19.74 -13.62 -7.06
C LYS A 47 -19.89 -15.01 -7.67
N GLU A 48 -18.97 -15.41 -8.55
CA GLU A 48 -19.05 -16.67 -9.28
C GLU A 48 -18.81 -17.88 -8.37
N GLN A 49 -17.78 -17.83 -7.54
CA GLN A 49 -17.36 -18.98 -6.72
C GLN A 49 -18.14 -19.10 -5.42
N PHE A 50 -18.53 -17.98 -4.81
CA PHE A 50 -19.12 -17.96 -3.46
C PHE A 50 -20.50 -17.30 -3.41
N GLY A 51 -21.06 -16.86 -4.54
CA GLY A 51 -22.39 -16.24 -4.58
C GLY A 51 -22.47 -14.89 -3.87
N VAL A 52 -21.35 -14.21 -3.65
CA VAL A 52 -21.32 -12.89 -2.98
C VAL A 52 -22.10 -11.87 -3.82
N LYS A 53 -22.99 -11.14 -3.15
CA LYS A 53 -23.80 -10.08 -3.77
C LYS A 53 -23.14 -8.73 -3.58
N PHE A 54 -22.68 -8.12 -4.68
CA PHE A 54 -22.18 -6.75 -4.69
C PHE A 54 -23.30 -5.77 -5.03
N ILE A 55 -23.50 -4.76 -4.18
CA ILE A 55 -24.52 -3.72 -4.36
C ILE A 55 -23.80 -2.38 -4.61
N TRP A 56 -23.66 -2.01 -5.88
CA TRP A 56 -22.95 -0.81 -6.31
C TRP A 56 -23.81 0.46 -6.26
N GLY A 57 -23.17 1.63 -6.19
CA GLY A 57 -23.85 2.92 -6.20
C GLY A 57 -24.71 3.16 -4.96
N LYS A 58 -24.36 2.54 -3.83
CA LYS A 58 -25.04 2.63 -2.54
C LYS A 58 -24.04 3.00 -1.46
N ALA A 59 -24.00 4.28 -1.11
CA ALA A 59 -23.29 4.74 0.08
C ALA A 59 -24.09 4.32 1.31
N VAL A 60 -23.48 3.56 2.20
CA VAL A 60 -24.03 3.29 3.54
C VAL A 60 -23.79 4.53 4.37
N THR A 61 -24.86 5.12 4.88
CA THR A 61 -24.83 6.39 5.62
C THR A 61 -25.05 6.22 7.12
N ASP A 62 -25.65 5.10 7.53
CA ASP A 62 -25.89 4.82 8.94
C ASP A 62 -25.98 3.30 9.20
N ILE A 63 -25.65 2.92 10.43
CA ILE A 63 -25.78 1.55 10.95
C ILE A 63 -26.44 1.67 12.33
N ALA A 64 -27.60 1.02 12.48
CA ALA A 64 -28.28 0.87 13.76
C ALA A 64 -28.56 -0.63 13.94
N TYR A 65 -27.57 -1.35 14.48
CA TYR A 65 -27.55 -2.81 14.45
C TYR A 65 -28.91 -3.42 14.89
N PRO A 66 -29.48 -4.35 14.10
CA PRO A 66 -28.91 -5.03 12.92
C PRO A 66 -29.14 -4.33 11.57
N ALA A 67 -29.74 -3.15 11.56
CA ALA A 67 -30.10 -2.42 10.33
C ALA A 67 -28.93 -1.61 9.75
N VAL A 68 -28.85 -1.58 8.42
CA VAL A 68 -27.88 -0.82 7.62
C VAL A 68 -28.64 0.05 6.61
N TYR A 69 -28.38 1.36 6.63
CA TYR A 69 -29.09 2.32 5.79
C TYR A 69 -28.22 2.82 4.65
N ALA A 70 -28.74 2.77 3.42
CA ALA A 70 -28.11 3.32 2.23
C ALA A 70 -29.10 4.14 1.40
N GLY A 71 -29.23 5.42 1.74
CA GLY A 71 -30.29 6.29 1.25
C GLY A 71 -31.65 5.84 1.79
N GLU A 72 -32.64 5.67 0.92
CA GLU A 72 -33.99 5.18 1.29
C GLU A 72 -34.06 3.65 1.45
N LYS A 73 -32.94 2.93 1.28
CA LYS A 73 -32.91 1.47 1.42
C LYS A 73 -32.40 1.08 2.79
N GLU A 74 -33.04 0.06 3.32
CA GLU A 74 -32.67 -0.64 4.55
C GLU A 74 -32.25 -2.07 4.21
N PHE A 75 -31.19 -2.53 4.87
CA PHE A 75 -30.71 -3.90 4.85
C PHE A 75 -30.55 -4.38 6.30
N GLU A 76 -30.53 -5.69 6.50
CA GLU A 76 -30.23 -6.29 7.79
C GLU A 76 -29.10 -7.32 7.64
N ALA A 77 -28.26 -7.44 8.66
CA ALA A 77 -27.24 -8.47 8.73
C ALA A 77 -26.96 -8.85 10.20
N ASP A 78 -26.65 -10.14 10.42
CA ASP A 78 -26.18 -10.62 11.73
C ASP A 78 -24.77 -10.07 12.05
N GLU A 79 -23.98 -9.78 11.01
CA GLU A 79 -22.57 -9.42 11.11
C GLU A 79 -22.22 -8.34 10.08
N ILE A 80 -21.67 -7.22 10.55
CA ILE A 80 -21.40 -6.03 9.75
C ILE A 80 -19.91 -5.67 9.86
N PHE A 81 -19.23 -5.63 8.72
CA PHE A 81 -17.83 -5.18 8.63
C PHE A 81 -17.75 -3.82 7.94
N VAL A 82 -17.14 -2.84 8.60
CA VAL A 82 -16.92 -1.49 8.06
C VAL A 82 -15.47 -1.35 7.61
N CYS A 83 -15.27 -1.32 6.29
CA CYS A 83 -13.96 -1.22 5.62
C CYS A 83 -13.89 0.05 4.75
N SER A 84 -14.12 1.22 5.34
CA SER A 84 -14.34 2.50 4.63
C SER A 84 -13.09 3.17 4.07
N GLY A 85 -11.90 2.62 4.33
CA GLY A 85 -10.64 3.22 3.87
C GLY A 85 -10.46 4.63 4.44
N ALA A 86 -10.22 5.61 3.57
CA ALA A 86 -9.95 7.00 3.97
C ALA A 86 -11.20 7.84 4.33
N ASP A 87 -12.41 7.27 4.28
CA ASP A 87 -13.62 7.91 4.79
C ASP A 87 -13.75 7.64 6.30
N PHE A 88 -13.54 8.70 7.09
CA PHE A 88 -13.62 8.69 8.55
C PHE A 88 -14.88 9.39 9.05
N GLU A 89 -15.58 10.08 8.17
CA GLU A 89 -16.58 11.08 8.52
C GLU A 89 -18.00 10.54 8.39
N THR A 90 -18.23 9.54 7.54
CA THR A 90 -19.57 8.99 7.31
C THR A 90 -20.03 8.04 8.42
N LEU A 91 -19.27 6.98 8.70
CA LEU A 91 -19.66 5.93 9.66
C LEU A 91 -18.76 5.96 10.90
N TYR A 92 -19.38 6.00 12.08
CA TYR A 92 -18.70 6.09 13.38
C TYR A 92 -17.64 7.22 13.48
N PRO A 93 -17.97 8.47 13.10
CA PRO A 93 -16.98 9.56 13.07
C PRO A 93 -16.34 9.85 14.43
N SER A 94 -17.08 9.67 15.54
CA SER A 94 -16.53 9.82 16.89
C SER A 94 -15.48 8.76 17.23
N GLN A 95 -15.62 7.54 16.69
CA GLN A 95 -14.63 6.47 16.88
C GLN A 95 -13.36 6.79 16.10
N PHE A 96 -13.48 7.16 14.82
CA PHE A 96 -12.32 7.53 14.02
C PHE A 96 -11.60 8.78 14.55
N ALA A 97 -12.34 9.80 15.01
CA ALA A 97 -11.76 11.02 15.57
C ALA A 97 -10.95 10.76 16.87
N ALA A 98 -11.23 9.68 17.59
CA ALA A 98 -10.49 9.29 18.79
C ALA A 98 -9.21 8.48 18.49
N LEU A 99 -9.02 8.02 17.25
CA LEU A 99 -7.88 7.20 16.86
C LEU A 99 -6.68 8.06 16.44
N PRO A 100 -5.44 7.56 16.61
CA PRO A 100 -4.25 8.17 16.04
C PRO A 100 -4.17 7.86 14.54
N ILE A 101 -5.15 8.33 13.76
CA ILE A 101 -5.31 8.07 12.33
C ILE A 101 -5.25 9.38 11.54
N THR A 102 -4.69 9.31 10.34
CA THR A 102 -4.65 10.40 9.37
C THR A 102 -4.88 9.86 7.96
N LYS A 103 -5.04 10.75 6.97
CA LYS A 103 -5.02 10.38 5.56
C LYS A 103 -3.62 10.64 5.01
N CYS A 104 -3.18 9.79 4.10
CA CYS A 104 -1.95 9.96 3.35
C CYS A 104 -2.30 10.04 1.86
N LYS A 105 -2.04 11.20 1.24
CA LYS A 105 -2.10 11.39 -0.20
C LYS A 105 -0.74 11.09 -0.80
N LEU A 106 -0.74 10.41 -1.94
CA LEU A 106 0.46 10.11 -2.70
C LEU A 106 0.27 10.39 -4.18
N GLN A 107 1.30 10.90 -4.85
CA GLN A 107 1.36 11.01 -6.31
C GLN A 107 2.16 9.87 -6.92
N MET A 108 1.64 9.30 -8.00
CA MET A 108 2.25 8.22 -8.76
C MET A 108 2.20 8.51 -10.26
N LEU A 109 3.10 7.87 -10.97
CA LEU A 109 3.26 7.96 -12.41
C LEU A 109 3.29 6.57 -13.03
N ARG A 110 2.95 6.50 -14.31
CA ARG A 110 3.13 5.30 -15.12
C ARG A 110 3.64 5.64 -16.50
N THR A 111 4.64 4.90 -16.94
CA THR A 111 5.18 5.00 -18.29
C THR A 111 4.26 4.32 -19.31
N SER A 112 4.45 4.63 -20.59
CA SER A 112 4.00 3.74 -21.65
C SER A 112 4.70 2.38 -21.57
N ALA A 113 4.14 1.36 -22.21
CA ALA A 113 4.76 0.04 -22.27
C ALA A 113 6.20 0.12 -22.81
N GLN A 114 7.09 -0.66 -22.20
CA GLN A 114 8.49 -0.75 -22.63
C GLN A 114 8.56 -1.51 -23.97
N PRO A 115 9.49 -1.10 -24.87
CA PRO A 115 9.62 -1.70 -26.20
C PRO A 115 10.16 -3.13 -26.12
N GLU A 116 9.97 -3.89 -27.19
CA GLU A 116 10.62 -5.21 -27.41
C GLU A 116 10.43 -6.20 -26.25
N GLU A 117 9.29 -6.13 -25.55
CA GLU A 117 9.00 -6.94 -24.36
C GLU A 117 10.03 -6.83 -23.23
N TRP A 118 10.81 -5.74 -23.21
CA TRP A 118 11.84 -5.50 -22.21
C TRP A 118 11.30 -5.64 -20.79
N LYS A 119 12.09 -6.29 -19.92
CA LYS A 119 11.72 -6.61 -18.56
C LYS A 119 12.61 -5.87 -17.57
N LEU A 120 11.96 -5.21 -16.61
CA LEU A 120 12.66 -4.57 -15.48
C LEU A 120 13.41 -5.60 -14.64
N GLY A 121 12.93 -6.84 -14.59
CA GLY A 121 13.36 -7.82 -13.59
C GLY A 121 12.62 -7.58 -12.28
N PRO A 122 13.30 -7.52 -11.12
CA PRO A 122 12.66 -7.21 -9.84
C PRO A 122 12.14 -5.76 -9.79
N ALA A 123 11.25 -5.48 -8.85
CA ALA A 123 10.97 -4.10 -8.48
C ALA A 123 12.24 -3.47 -7.90
N LEU A 124 12.51 -2.20 -8.24
CA LEU A 124 13.66 -1.48 -7.74
C LEU A 124 13.19 -0.42 -6.74
N CYS A 125 13.82 -0.38 -5.56
CA CYS A 125 13.52 0.55 -4.49
C CYS A 125 14.73 1.46 -4.23
N GLY A 126 14.50 2.78 -4.21
CA GLY A 126 15.53 3.77 -3.92
C GLY A 126 15.88 3.85 -2.44
N GLY A 127 17.07 4.39 -2.15
CA GLY A 127 17.61 4.47 -0.78
C GLY A 127 16.78 5.31 0.21
N LEU A 128 15.98 6.27 -0.26
CA LEU A 128 15.06 7.05 0.60
C LEU A 128 14.02 6.14 1.28
N SER A 129 13.63 5.03 0.64
CA SER A 129 12.71 4.04 1.21
C SER A 129 13.26 3.34 2.45
N LEU A 130 14.58 3.27 2.61
CA LEU A 130 15.22 2.70 3.81
C LEU A 130 14.92 3.52 5.07
N LEU A 131 14.66 4.82 4.94
CA LEU A 131 14.24 5.67 6.06
C LEU A 131 12.73 5.59 6.34
N HIS A 132 11.95 5.11 5.36
CA HIS A 132 10.50 5.04 5.41
C HIS A 132 10.02 3.75 6.10
N TYR A 133 10.57 2.60 5.72
CA TYR A 133 10.10 1.30 6.22
C TYR A 133 10.66 0.94 7.59
N LYS A 134 9.77 0.56 8.50
CA LYS A 134 10.12 0.20 9.88
C LYS A 134 11.08 -0.98 9.99
N SER A 135 11.07 -1.89 9.02
CA SER A 135 11.95 -3.07 9.02
C SER A 135 13.44 -2.70 9.09
N PHE A 136 13.82 -1.50 8.65
CA PHE A 136 15.19 -1.00 8.72
C PHE A 136 15.54 -0.32 10.04
N GLN A 137 14.58 -0.09 10.96
CA GLN A 137 14.84 0.55 12.26
C GLN A 137 15.80 -0.25 13.14
N ALA A 138 15.93 -1.56 12.91
CA ALA A 138 16.88 -2.40 13.61
C ALA A 138 18.34 -2.21 13.15
N ALA A 139 18.59 -1.53 12.04
CA ALA A 139 19.93 -1.33 11.51
C ALA A 139 20.67 -0.21 12.28
N GLU A 140 21.80 -0.55 12.91
CA GLU A 140 22.64 0.40 13.66
C GLU A 140 23.14 1.57 12.78
N SER A 141 23.28 1.35 11.47
CA SER A 141 23.74 2.34 10.50
C SER A 141 22.65 3.30 10.01
N LEU A 142 21.38 3.11 10.40
CA LEU A 142 20.25 3.89 9.88
C LEU A 142 20.41 5.38 10.14
N GLU A 143 20.96 5.77 11.28
CA GLU A 143 21.05 7.19 11.64
C GLU A 143 22.16 7.92 10.87
N ASN A 144 23.28 7.25 10.59
CA ASN A 144 24.30 7.76 9.68
C ASN A 144 23.72 7.92 8.24
N LEU A 145 22.87 6.97 7.82
CA LEU A 145 22.17 7.08 6.53
C LEU A 145 21.19 8.25 6.52
N ARG A 146 20.45 8.46 7.61
CA ARG A 146 19.51 9.56 7.79
C ARG A 146 20.22 10.91 7.65
N GLU A 147 21.32 11.12 8.37
CA GLU A 147 22.10 12.36 8.29
C GLU A 147 22.59 12.66 6.87
N ARG A 148 23.13 11.65 6.18
CA ARG A 148 23.59 11.79 4.80
C ARG A 148 22.44 12.16 3.86
N LEU A 149 21.33 11.43 3.91
CA LEU A 149 20.20 11.65 3.01
C LEU A 149 19.50 12.99 3.29
N GLN A 150 19.45 13.44 4.55
CA GLN A 150 18.94 14.77 4.90
C GLN A 150 19.78 15.91 4.29
N GLN A 151 21.09 15.72 4.15
CA GLN A 151 21.96 16.69 3.49
C GLN A 151 21.83 16.65 1.96
N GLN A 152 21.64 15.46 1.38
CA GLN A 152 21.59 15.27 -0.07
C GLN A 152 20.21 15.56 -0.68
N TYR A 153 19.14 15.19 0.01
CA TYR A 153 17.77 15.19 -0.49
C TYR A 153 16.77 15.84 0.49
N PRO A 154 17.03 17.07 0.99
CA PRO A 154 16.17 17.69 1.99
C PRO A 154 14.75 17.97 1.47
N ALA A 155 14.62 18.31 0.18
CA ALA A 155 13.33 18.65 -0.41
C ALA A 155 12.47 17.39 -0.63
N GLU A 156 13.09 16.31 -1.08
CA GLU A 156 12.48 15.00 -1.30
C GLU A 156 11.98 14.43 0.03
N ILE A 157 12.81 14.47 1.08
CA ILE A 157 12.41 14.03 2.42
C ILE A 157 11.24 14.87 2.94
N ALA A 158 11.26 16.18 2.75
CA ALA A 158 10.17 17.06 3.18
C ALA A 158 8.83 16.76 2.45
N ASN A 159 8.88 16.28 1.21
CA ASN A 159 7.71 15.89 0.42
C ASN A 159 7.39 14.39 0.51
N GLY A 160 8.06 13.67 1.42
CA GLY A 160 7.85 12.24 1.61
C GLY A 160 8.15 11.41 0.37
N ILE A 161 9.14 11.81 -0.44
CA ILE A 161 9.56 11.06 -1.62
C ILE A 161 10.34 9.82 -1.18
N HIS A 162 9.86 8.65 -1.59
CA HIS A 162 10.63 7.41 -1.51
C HIS A 162 10.20 6.54 -2.70
N VAL A 163 11.09 6.41 -3.68
CA VAL A 163 10.71 5.92 -5.00
C VAL A 163 10.94 4.43 -5.14
N MET A 164 9.91 3.74 -5.61
CA MET A 164 9.92 2.39 -6.12
C MET A 164 9.44 2.40 -7.57
N ILE A 165 10.02 1.52 -8.38
CA ILE A 165 9.56 1.24 -9.75
C ILE A 165 9.28 -0.26 -9.91
N CYS A 166 8.11 -0.58 -10.45
CA CYS A 166 7.71 -1.96 -10.74
C CYS A 166 7.02 -2.07 -12.10
N GLN A 167 7.17 -3.22 -12.75
CA GLN A 167 6.58 -3.46 -14.08
C GLN A 167 5.34 -4.35 -13.96
N ASN A 168 4.26 -3.97 -14.66
CA ASN A 168 3.06 -4.80 -14.73
C ASN A 168 3.10 -5.79 -15.91
N GLY A 169 2.07 -6.64 -16.02
CA GLY A 169 1.94 -7.62 -17.10
C GLY A 169 1.76 -7.01 -18.51
N LEU A 170 1.48 -5.71 -18.62
CA LEU A 170 1.36 -4.98 -19.89
C LEU A 170 2.68 -4.30 -20.31
N GLY A 171 3.75 -4.48 -19.54
CA GLY A 171 5.05 -3.89 -19.81
C GLY A 171 5.18 -2.42 -19.40
N GLU A 172 4.16 -1.83 -18.77
CA GLU A 172 4.20 -0.46 -18.26
C GLU A 172 4.94 -0.41 -16.91
N LEU A 173 5.67 0.66 -16.64
CA LEU A 173 6.37 0.86 -15.37
C LEU A 173 5.58 1.81 -14.47
N THR A 174 5.24 1.34 -13.28
CA THR A 174 4.61 2.14 -12.22
C THR A 174 5.70 2.73 -11.35
N ILE A 175 5.67 4.03 -11.14
CA ILE A 175 6.68 4.80 -10.41
C ILE A 175 5.97 5.60 -9.32
N GLY A 176 6.51 5.55 -8.10
CA GLY A 176 6.03 6.39 -7.01
C GLY A 176 6.84 6.11 -5.74
N ASP A 177 6.65 6.84 -4.65
CA ASP A 177 5.63 7.88 -4.49
C ASP A 177 6.12 9.04 -3.61
N SER A 178 5.25 10.03 -3.47
CA SER A 178 5.31 11.11 -2.48
C SER A 178 4.35 10.82 -1.35
N HIS A 179 4.53 11.40 -0.16
CA HIS A 179 3.55 11.31 0.94
C HIS A 179 3.25 12.68 1.54
N ALA A 180 1.98 13.09 1.42
CA ALA A 180 1.41 14.22 2.14
C ALA A 180 0.40 13.72 3.17
N TYR A 181 0.51 14.19 4.42
CA TYR A 181 -0.32 13.74 5.53
C TYR A 181 -1.26 14.83 6.00
N GLY A 182 -2.52 14.46 6.26
CA GLY A 182 -3.51 15.39 6.81
C GLY A 182 -4.90 14.77 6.87
N LEU A 183 -5.79 15.37 7.65
CA LEU A 183 -7.22 15.00 7.63
C LEU A 183 -7.94 15.66 6.44
N THR A 184 -7.45 16.82 6.03
CA THR A 184 -7.83 17.55 4.83
C THR A 184 -6.59 17.67 3.95
N LEU A 185 -6.70 17.19 2.72
CA LEU A 185 -5.62 17.17 1.74
C LEU A 185 -6.00 18.08 0.57
N ASP A 186 -5.00 18.69 -0.06
CA ASP A 186 -5.24 19.49 -1.25
C ASP A 186 -5.73 18.59 -2.40
N PRO A 187 -6.81 18.96 -3.11
CA PRO A 187 -7.33 18.17 -4.22
C PRO A 187 -6.39 18.16 -5.44
N PHE A 188 -5.46 19.11 -5.54
CA PHE A 188 -4.58 19.28 -6.69
C PHE A 188 -3.28 18.51 -6.53
N ASP A 189 -2.83 17.92 -7.63
CA ASP A 189 -1.49 17.35 -7.73
C ASP A 189 -0.50 18.41 -8.20
N GLU A 190 0.71 18.36 -7.67
CA GLU A 190 1.77 19.29 -8.00
C GLU A 190 2.77 18.64 -8.96
N GLU A 191 2.96 19.24 -10.13
CA GLU A 191 3.91 18.74 -11.12
C GLU A 191 5.35 18.77 -10.62
N LYS A 192 5.67 19.68 -9.70
CA LYS A 192 6.98 19.71 -9.02
C LYS A 192 7.27 18.42 -8.26
N ILE A 193 6.26 17.82 -7.62
CA ILE A 193 6.41 16.56 -6.90
C ILE A 193 6.66 15.41 -7.88
N ASN A 194 5.94 15.38 -9.01
CA ASN A 194 6.20 14.42 -10.10
C ASN A 194 7.64 14.54 -10.62
N GLY A 195 8.11 15.78 -10.82
CA GLY A 195 9.49 16.08 -11.19
C GLY A 195 10.50 15.51 -10.19
N MET A 196 10.31 15.74 -8.88
CA MET A 196 11.19 15.19 -7.84
C MET A 196 11.24 13.66 -7.84
N ILE A 197 10.10 12.99 -8.04
CA ILE A 197 10.04 11.52 -8.15
C ILE A 197 10.88 11.03 -9.33
N LEU A 198 10.73 11.66 -10.50
CA LEU A 198 11.44 11.27 -11.72
C LEU A 198 12.93 11.61 -11.65
N GLU A 199 13.29 12.78 -11.12
CA GLU A 199 14.68 13.17 -10.89
C GLU A 199 15.37 12.18 -9.96
N TYR A 200 14.74 11.83 -8.83
CA TYR A 200 15.29 10.84 -7.91
C TYR A 200 15.38 9.45 -8.54
N LEU A 201 14.40 9.02 -9.33
CA LEU A 201 14.42 7.74 -10.05
C LEU A 201 15.66 7.61 -10.95
N THR A 202 16.06 8.68 -11.65
CA THR A 202 17.21 8.66 -12.55
C THR A 202 18.54 8.38 -11.85
N THR A 203 18.59 8.53 -10.52
CA THR A 203 19.79 8.24 -9.73
C THR A 203 20.07 6.74 -9.58
N PHE A 204 19.07 5.88 -9.79
CA PHE A 204 19.21 4.44 -9.59
C PHE A 204 18.59 3.57 -10.70
N ALA A 205 17.75 4.13 -11.57
CA ALA A 205 17.13 3.39 -12.67
C ALA A 205 17.17 4.16 -14.00
N ASN A 206 17.48 3.47 -15.09
CA ASN A 206 17.44 3.93 -16.47
C ASN A 206 16.84 2.83 -17.36
N PHE A 207 15.86 3.16 -18.20
CA PHE A 207 15.11 2.18 -19.00
C PHE A 207 14.72 2.77 -20.35
N PRO A 208 14.36 1.92 -21.35
CA PRO A 208 14.26 2.36 -22.74
C PRO A 208 13.23 3.46 -23.02
N ASN A 209 12.03 3.37 -22.45
CA ASN A 209 10.95 4.32 -22.69
C ASN A 209 10.56 5.09 -21.42
N GLN A 210 10.97 6.36 -21.36
CA GLN A 210 10.69 7.26 -20.24
C GLN A 210 9.41 8.11 -20.41
N THR A 211 8.61 7.84 -21.45
CA THR A 211 7.39 8.62 -21.69
C THR A 211 6.33 8.30 -20.65
N ILE A 212 5.95 9.29 -19.85
CA ILE A 212 4.86 9.19 -18.87
C ILE A 212 3.51 9.23 -19.60
N ASN A 213 2.71 8.18 -19.44
CA ASN A 213 1.39 8.05 -20.04
C ASN A 213 0.26 8.40 -19.05
N GLN A 214 0.49 8.19 -17.76
CA GLN A 214 -0.52 8.44 -16.73
C GLN A 214 0.14 9.02 -15.48
N THR A 215 -0.58 9.91 -14.81
CA THR A 215 -0.32 10.35 -13.45
C THR A 215 -1.61 10.27 -12.67
N TRP A 216 -1.52 9.96 -11.38
CA TRP A 216 -2.69 9.94 -10.50
C TRP A 216 -2.24 10.15 -9.05
N ASN A 217 -3.22 10.40 -8.19
CA ASN A 217 -3.03 10.30 -6.76
C ASN A 217 -3.91 9.20 -6.15
N GLY A 218 -3.47 8.71 -5.00
CA GLY A 218 -4.25 7.84 -4.12
C GLY A 218 -4.33 8.46 -2.73
N THR A 219 -5.35 8.08 -1.97
CA THR A 219 -5.45 8.43 -0.55
C THR A 219 -5.80 7.20 0.27
N TYR A 220 -5.03 6.94 1.33
CA TYR A 220 -5.29 5.84 2.27
C TYR A 220 -5.28 6.28 3.72
N ALA A 221 -5.91 5.47 4.56
CA ALA A 221 -5.91 5.60 6.01
C ALA A 221 -4.56 5.16 6.60
N LYS A 222 -3.92 5.99 7.42
CA LYS A 222 -2.63 5.72 8.04
C LYS A 222 -2.67 5.96 9.54
N LEU A 223 -2.18 5.00 10.32
CA LEU A 223 -1.95 5.15 11.75
C LEU A 223 -0.64 5.89 12.03
N THR A 224 -0.69 6.86 12.96
CA THR A 224 0.44 7.72 13.35
C THR A 224 1.20 7.21 14.56
N ASN A 225 0.60 6.31 15.34
CA ASN A 225 1.25 5.65 16.49
C ASN A 225 2.11 4.44 16.07
N GLY A 226 2.08 4.09 14.79
CA GLY A 226 2.86 2.99 14.26
C GLY A 226 2.23 1.59 14.36
N ALA A 227 0.98 1.47 14.81
CA ALA A 227 0.23 0.24 14.61
C ALA A 227 -0.02 0.00 13.10
N THR A 228 -0.27 -1.25 12.74
CA THR A 228 -0.40 -1.72 11.35
C THR A 228 -1.84 -1.71 10.85
N GLU A 229 -2.82 -1.83 11.76
CA GLU A 229 -4.24 -1.86 11.44
C GLU A 229 -5.11 -1.39 12.62
N ILE A 230 -6.39 -1.19 12.33
CA ILE A 230 -7.47 -0.91 13.29
C ILE A 230 -8.45 -2.07 13.20
N VAL A 231 -8.75 -2.69 14.35
CA VAL A 231 -9.88 -3.61 14.50
C VAL A 231 -10.67 -3.18 15.74
N LEU A 232 -11.90 -2.69 15.55
CA LEU A 232 -12.76 -2.19 16.62
C LEU A 232 -14.15 -2.80 16.54
N SER A 233 -14.83 -2.91 17.68
CA SER A 233 -16.24 -3.28 17.76
C SER A 233 -17.02 -2.15 18.40
N PRO A 234 -17.51 -1.17 17.60
CA PRO A 234 -18.15 0.04 18.14
C PRO A 234 -19.50 -0.24 18.80
N GLU A 235 -20.21 -1.28 18.33
CA GLU A 235 -21.45 -1.79 18.91
C GLU A 235 -21.60 -3.29 18.61
N SER A 236 -22.67 -3.92 19.11
CA SER A 236 -22.92 -5.35 18.90
C SER A 236 -23.03 -5.69 17.40
N GLY A 237 -22.45 -6.81 16.97
CA GLY A 237 -22.51 -7.28 15.58
C GLY A 237 -21.76 -6.42 14.56
N VAL A 238 -21.11 -5.33 14.97
CA VAL A 238 -20.34 -4.45 14.07
C VAL A 238 -18.85 -4.56 14.34
N THR A 239 -18.04 -4.65 13.29
CA THR A 239 -16.58 -4.65 13.35
C THR A 239 -15.99 -3.70 12.31
N ILE A 240 -15.21 -2.71 12.75
CA ILE A 240 -14.44 -1.82 11.86
C ILE A 240 -13.09 -2.48 11.61
N ILE A 241 -12.70 -2.62 10.34
CA ILE A 241 -11.35 -3.03 9.91
C ILE A 241 -10.78 -1.96 8.99
N ASN A 242 -9.74 -1.27 9.41
CA ASN A 242 -9.17 -0.14 8.65
C ASN A 242 -7.68 0.09 8.98
N GLY A 243 -7.07 1.16 8.46
CA GLY A 243 -5.76 1.66 8.93
C GLY A 243 -4.53 0.94 8.39
N LEU A 244 -4.69 0.05 7.40
CA LEU A 244 -3.62 -0.74 6.78
C LEU A 244 -2.50 0.08 6.08
N GLY A 245 -2.68 1.39 5.93
CA GLY A 245 -1.73 2.25 5.22
C GLY A 245 -1.52 1.82 3.76
N GLY A 246 -0.32 2.07 3.25
CA GLY A 246 0.11 1.62 1.92
C GLY A 246 0.28 0.10 1.78
N ALA A 247 0.08 -0.69 2.85
CA ALA A 247 0.29 -2.14 2.84
C ALA A 247 -1.01 -2.95 2.67
N GLY A 248 -2.15 -2.30 2.38
CA GLY A 248 -3.46 -2.96 2.31
C GLY A 248 -3.53 -4.11 1.29
N MET A 249 -2.91 -3.99 0.12
CA MET A 249 -2.90 -5.07 -0.88
C MET A 249 -2.12 -6.31 -0.41
N THR A 250 -1.13 -6.13 0.46
CA THR A 250 -0.28 -7.20 0.99
C THR A 250 -0.91 -7.85 2.22
N LEU A 251 -1.41 -7.04 3.17
CA LEU A 251 -1.81 -7.52 4.49
C LEU A 251 -3.29 -7.90 4.60
N SER A 252 -4.14 -7.47 3.67
CA SER A 252 -5.60 -7.60 3.80
C SER A 252 -6.09 -9.05 3.91
N PHE A 253 -5.54 -9.98 3.13
CA PHE A 253 -5.95 -11.38 3.18
C PHE A 253 -5.62 -12.04 4.52
N GLY A 254 -4.38 -11.86 5.00
CA GLY A 254 -3.96 -12.40 6.30
C GLY A 254 -4.74 -11.79 7.46
N LEU A 255 -4.96 -10.46 7.43
CA LEU A 255 -5.77 -9.80 8.46
C LEU A 255 -7.22 -10.28 8.46
N ALA A 256 -7.83 -10.44 7.28
CA ALA A 256 -9.20 -10.95 7.18
C ALA A 256 -9.32 -12.36 7.76
N GLU A 257 -8.38 -13.24 7.45
CA GLU A 257 -8.33 -14.59 8.03
C GLU A 257 -8.19 -14.53 9.55
N GLU A 258 -7.26 -13.73 10.08
CA GLU A 258 -7.06 -13.58 11.52
C GLU A 258 -8.32 -13.07 12.25
N VAL A 259 -8.96 -12.04 11.72
CA VAL A 259 -10.14 -11.43 12.33
C VAL A 259 -11.33 -12.39 12.31
N VAL A 260 -11.59 -13.03 11.16
CA VAL A 260 -12.69 -13.99 11.01
C VAL A 260 -12.43 -15.24 11.85
N ALA A 261 -11.21 -15.78 11.84
CA ALA A 261 -10.82 -16.93 12.64
C ALA A 261 -11.00 -16.67 14.15
N LYS A 262 -10.53 -15.52 14.63
CA LYS A 262 -10.71 -15.11 16.04
C LYS A 262 -12.18 -15.03 16.44
N LYS A 263 -13.06 -14.65 15.51
CA LYS A 263 -14.49 -14.47 15.79
C LYS A 263 -15.27 -15.78 15.74
N TYR A 264 -15.02 -16.65 14.76
CA TYR A 264 -15.90 -17.79 14.46
C TYR A 264 -15.30 -19.18 14.67
N LEU A 265 -13.98 -19.31 14.79
CA LEU A 265 -13.41 -20.64 15.01
C LEU A 265 -13.48 -21.09 16.47
N PRO A 266 -13.71 -22.38 16.75
CA PRO A 266 -13.53 -22.96 18.08
C PRO A 266 -12.10 -22.71 18.60
N GLN A 267 -11.94 -22.55 19.92
CA GLN A 267 -10.63 -22.23 20.53
C GLN A 267 -9.52 -23.20 20.14
N GLU A 268 -9.85 -24.47 19.95
CA GLU A 268 -8.92 -25.53 19.52
C GLU A 268 -8.33 -25.26 18.13
N MET A 269 -9.09 -24.63 17.23
CA MET A 269 -8.64 -24.30 15.87
C MET A 269 -7.90 -22.95 15.80
N LYS A 270 -8.19 -22.02 16.72
CA LYS A 270 -7.49 -20.71 16.82
C LYS A 270 -6.00 -20.89 17.10
N GLN A 271 -5.63 -21.88 17.90
CA GLN A 271 -4.24 -22.15 18.26
C GLN A 271 -3.39 -22.63 17.07
N VAL A 272 -4.01 -23.30 16.09
CA VAL A 272 -3.34 -23.81 14.90
C VAL A 272 -3.00 -22.66 13.93
N LEU A 273 -3.94 -21.73 13.70
CA LEU A 273 -3.74 -20.57 12.82
C LEU A 273 -2.78 -19.52 13.40
N LEU A 274 -2.82 -19.29 14.72
CA LEU A 274 -1.86 -18.39 15.39
C LEU A 274 -0.42 -18.92 15.36
N ASN A 275 -0.24 -20.23 15.18
CA ASN A 275 1.08 -20.85 15.06
C ASN A 275 1.59 -20.85 13.62
N SER A 276 0.73 -20.85 12.60
CA SER A 276 1.14 -20.72 11.19
C SER A 276 1.49 -19.27 10.82
N ALA A 277 0.75 -18.28 11.33
CA ALA A 277 1.02 -16.85 11.09
C ALA A 277 2.33 -16.32 11.74
N LYS A 278 3.03 -17.14 12.53
CA LYS A 278 4.33 -16.82 13.14
C LYS A 278 5.51 -17.48 12.41
N GLN A 279 5.25 -18.28 11.38
CA GLN A 279 6.28 -19.00 10.63
C GLN A 279 6.60 -18.38 9.25
N ASP A 280 5.89 -17.34 8.85
CA ASP A 280 6.18 -16.49 7.68
C ASP A 280 6.58 -15.07 8.14
#